data_AF-A0A354Q5D0-F1
#
_entry.id   AF-A0A354Q5D0-F1
#
_cell.length_a   1.000
_cell.length_b   1.000
_cell.length_c   1.000
_cell.angle_alpha   90.00
_cell.angle_beta   90.00
_cell.angle_gamma   90.00
#
_symmetry.space_group_name_H-M   'P 1'
#
loop_
_entity.id
_entity.type
_entity.pdbx_description
1 polymer ?
#
loop_
_entity_poly.entity_id
_entity_poly.type
_entity_poly.pdbx_seq_one_letter_code
_entity_poly.pdbx_strand_id
1 'polypeptide(L)' 'MAYSEKVIDHYKEPRNVGSLDKNNTNVGTGLVGAPECGDVMKLQIQVNPETNEIVDAKFKTFGCGSAIASSSLATEWV' A
#
# COMPACT_ATOMS: atom_id res chain seq x y z
N MET A 1 -13.98 -9.06 -20.56
CA MET A 1 -13.39 -9.43 -19.25
C MET A 1 -13.70 -8.31 -18.27
N ALA A 2 -14.08 -8.61 -17.03
CA ALA A 2 -14.65 -7.64 -16.08
C ALA A 2 -13.63 -6.72 -15.38
N TYR A 3 -12.33 -6.85 -15.68
CA TYR A 3 -11.27 -6.03 -15.12
C TYR A 3 -10.52 -5.28 -16.20
N SER A 4 -10.18 -4.02 -15.93
CA SER A 4 -9.37 -3.20 -16.82
C SER A 4 -7.92 -3.71 -16.86
N GLU A 5 -7.23 -3.46 -17.96
CA GLU A 5 -5.82 -3.84 -18.12
C GLU A 5 -4.95 -3.25 -17.00
N LYS A 6 -5.26 -2.03 -16.55
CA LYS A 6 -4.57 -1.39 -15.42
C LYS A 6 -4.73 -2.16 -14.11
N VAL A 7 -5.94 -2.65 -13.80
CA VAL A 7 -6.16 -3.43 -12.58
C VAL A 7 -5.39 -4.76 -12.63
N ILE A 8 -5.36 -5.41 -13.79
CA ILE A 8 -4.64 -6.67 -13.97
C ILE A 8 -3.13 -6.46 -13.84
N ASP A 9 -2.62 -5.36 -14.38
CA ASP A 9 -1.20 -4.98 -14.31
C ASP A 9 -0.75 -4.74 -12.87
N HIS A 10 -1.45 -3.89 -12.11
CA HIS A 10 -1.14 -3.67 -10.69
C HIS A 10 -1.38 -4.90 -9.80
N TYR A 11 -2.19 -5.87 -10.23
CA TYR A 11 -2.36 -7.14 -9.52
C TYR A 11 -1.20 -8.12 -9.79
N LYS A 12 -0.72 -8.19 -11.04
CA LYS A 12 0.37 -9.10 -11.44
C LYS A 12 1.74 -8.58 -11.03
N GLU A 13 1.98 -7.29 -11.20
CA GLU A 13 3.23 -6.60 -10.86
C GLU A 13 2.96 -5.41 -9.93
N PRO A 14 2.50 -5.67 -8.69
CA PRO A 14 2.22 -4.61 -7.75
C PRO A 14 3.49 -3.84 -7.39
N ARG A 15 3.45 -2.51 -7.54
CA ARG A 15 4.54 -1.58 -7.18
C ARG A 15 4.53 -1.32 -5.69
N ASN A 16 5.69 -1.12 -5.07
CA ASN A 16 5.79 -0.72 -3.66
C ASN A 16 5.25 -1.76 -2.65
N VAL A 17 5.21 -3.03 -3.02
CA VAL A 17 4.93 -4.11 -2.07
C VAL A 17 6.11 -4.27 -1.11
N GLY A 18 5.85 -4.22 0.19
CA GLY A 18 6.91 -4.37 1.17
C GLY A 18 6.52 -3.93 2.56
N SER A 19 7.54 -3.66 3.37
CA SER A 19 7.35 -3.07 4.68
C SER A 19 8.55 -2.21 5.04
N LEU A 20 8.26 -1.07 5.64
CA LEU A 20 9.27 -0.18 6.20
C LEU A 20 9.55 -0.57 7.66
N ASP A 21 10.70 -0.13 8.17
CA ASP A 21 11.07 -0.32 9.57
C ASP A 21 10.05 0.35 10.49
N LYS A 22 9.47 -0.44 11.39
CA LYS A 22 8.45 0.02 12.34
C LYS A 22 9.04 0.83 13.49
N ASN A 23 10.35 0.71 13.74
CA ASN A 23 11.03 1.42 14.82
C ASN A 23 11.48 2.82 14.41
N ASN A 24 11.42 3.13 13.11
CA ASN A 24 11.76 4.44 12.61
C ASN A 24 10.65 5.44 12.98
N THR A 25 10.99 6.50 13.71
CA THR A 25 10.07 7.56 14.14
C THR A 25 9.45 8.31 12.97
N ASN A 26 10.09 8.26 11.82
CA ASN A 26 9.66 8.94 10.60
C ASN A 26 8.75 8.06 9.74
N VAL A 27 8.40 6.86 10.21
CA VAL A 27 7.53 5.92 9.50
C VAL A 27 6.15 5.88 10.14
N GLY A 28 5.16 6.40 9.43
CA GLY A 28 3.75 6.22 9.77
C GLY A 28 3.28 4.84 9.33
N THR A 29 2.62 4.09 10.21
CA THR A 29 2.04 2.77 9.88
C THR A 29 0.54 2.78 10.14
N GLY A 30 -0.25 2.63 9.08
CA GLY A 30 -1.69 2.36 9.15
C GLY A 30 -1.97 0.89 8.90
N LEU A 31 -2.68 0.23 9.81
CA LEU A 31 -3.22 -1.10 9.62
C LEU A 31 -4.73 -1.01 9.77
N VAL A 32 -5.45 -1.32 8.70
CA VAL A 32 -6.91 -1.22 8.64
C VAL A 32 -7.50 -2.45 7.98
N GLY A 33 -8.73 -2.78 8.36
CA GLY A 33 -9.44 -3.95 7.85
C GLY A 33 -9.76 -4.96 8.95
N ALA A 34 -10.57 -5.94 8.59
CA ALA A 34 -11.09 -6.94 9.51
C ALA A 34 -10.83 -8.33 8.93
N PRO A 35 -10.14 -9.24 9.65
CA PRO A 35 -9.86 -10.58 9.16
C PRO A 35 -11.14 -11.35 8.77
N GLU A 36 -12.24 -11.08 9.45
CA GLU A 36 -13.57 -11.64 9.20
C GLU A 36 -14.17 -11.24 7.84
N CYS A 37 -13.80 -10.08 7.31
CA CYS A 37 -14.20 -9.61 5.98
C CYS A 37 -13.24 -10.07 4.87
N GLY A 38 -12.13 -10.71 5.22
CA GLY A 38 -11.12 -11.18 4.27
C GLY A 38 -10.22 -10.10 3.67
N ASP A 39 -10.46 -8.82 4.01
CA ASP A 39 -9.69 -7.67 3.52
C ASP A 39 -8.96 -6.99 4.70
N VAL A 40 -7.61 -7.07 4.68
CA VAL A 40 -6.71 -6.40 5.63
C VAL A 40 -5.62 -5.69 4.84
N MET A 41 -5.49 -4.38 5.05
CA MET A 41 -4.51 -3.53 4.39
C MET A 41 -3.59 -2.89 5.41
N LYS A 42 -2.29 -3.05 5.18
CA LYS A 42 -1.22 -2.36 5.88
C LYS A 42 -0.55 -1.39 4.93
N LEU A 43 -0.55 -0.11 5.24
CA LEU A 43 0.14 0.93 4.50
C LEU A 43 1.16 1.63 5.42
N GLN A 44 2.38 1.79 4.92
CA GLN A 44 3.46 2.46 5.62
C GLN A 44 4.00 3.57 4.75
N ILE A 45 4.16 4.76 5.32
CA ILE A 45 4.77 5.92 4.67
C ILE A 45 5.97 6.37 5.48
N GLN A 46 7.04 6.75 4.80
CA GLN A 46 8.19 7.42 5.38
C GLN A 46 8.13 8.90 5.04
N VAL A 47 8.20 9.75 6.05
CA VAL A 47 8.14 11.21 5.90
C VAL A 47 9.50 11.80 6.22
N ASN A 48 9.97 12.74 5.40
CA ASN A 48 11.15 13.53 5.73
C ASN A 48 10.77 14.60 6.77
N PRO A 49 11.35 14.60 7.98
CA PRO A 49 10.99 15.56 9.03
C PRO A 49 11.37 17.01 8.70
N GLU A 50 12.31 17.24 7.78
CA GLU A 50 12.74 18.59 7.39
C GLU A 50 11.83 19.21 6.34
N THR A 51 11.38 18.42 5.35
CA THR A 51 10.53 18.91 4.26
C THR A 51 9.04 18.60 4.45
N ASN A 52 8.70 17.70 5.38
CA ASN A 52 7.37 17.11 5.57
C ASN A 52 6.83 16.38 4.33
N GLU A 53 7.70 15.97 3.41
CA GLU A 53 7.33 15.24 2.20
C GLU A 53 7.43 13.73 2.42
N ILE A 54 6.56 12.97 1.74
CA ILE A 54 6.63 11.51 1.72
C ILE A 54 7.78 11.11 0.79
N VAL A 55 8.74 10.36 1.32
CA VAL A 55 9.93 9.92 0.55
C VAL A 55 9.87 8.46 0.12
N ASP A 56 9.05 7.65 0.80
CA ASP A 56 8.78 6.27 0.41
C ASP A 56 7.41 5.84 0.95
N ALA A 57 6.72 5.01 0.19
CA ALA A 57 5.48 4.37 0.59
C ALA A 57 5.57 2.88 0.28
N LYS A 58 5.15 2.04 1.23
CA LYS A 58 5.07 0.59 1.06
C LYS A 58 3.73 0.09 1.54
N PHE A 59 3.19 -0.91 0.86
CA PHE A 59 1.96 -1.55 1.29
C PHE A 59 2.07 -3.08 1.35
N LYS A 60 1.19 -3.66 2.16
CA LYS A 60 0.86 -5.09 2.21
C LYS A 60 -0.64 -5.22 2.36
N THR A 61 -1.30 -5.77 1.35
CA THR A 61 -2.74 -6.00 1.37
C THR A 61 -3.00 -7.49 1.24
N PHE A 62 -3.86 -8.01 2.11
CA PHE A 62 -4.47 -9.33 2.02
C PHE A 62 -5.94 -9.09 1.70
N GLY A 63 -6.42 -9.58 0.56
CA GLY A 63 -7.77 -9.27 0.13
C GLY A 63 -8.06 -9.52 -1.33
N CYS A 64 -9.21 -9.02 -1.80
CA CYS A 64 -9.60 -9.12 -3.20
C CYS A 64 -8.57 -8.47 -4.14
N GLY A 65 -8.40 -9.01 -5.37
CA GLY A 65 -7.43 -8.49 -6.34
C GLY A 65 -7.61 -7.01 -6.67
N SER A 66 -8.84 -6.50 -6.59
CA SER A 66 -9.16 -5.07 -6.73
C SER A 66 -8.56 -4.21 -5.63
N ALA A 67 -8.51 -4.72 -4.38
CA ALA A 67 -7.90 -4.03 -3.26
C ALA A 67 -6.39 -3.94 -3.44
N ILE A 68 -5.74 -5.01 -3.88
CA ILE A 68 -4.30 -5.04 -4.18
C ILE A 68 -3.94 -4.01 -5.27
N ALA A 69 -4.71 -3.99 -6.37
CA ALA A 69 -4.47 -3.04 -7.44
C ALA A 69 -4.66 -1.58 -6.99
N SER A 70 -5.71 -1.32 -6.20
CA SER A 70 -5.99 0.01 -5.66
C SER A 70 -4.91 0.48 -4.68
N SER A 71 -4.44 -0.40 -3.79
CA SER A 71 -3.35 -0.10 -2.85
C SER A 71 -2.04 0.20 -3.58
N SER A 72 -1.72 -0.56 -4.63
CA SER A 72 -0.52 -0.32 -5.44
C SER A 72 -0.55 1.05 -6.12
N LEU A 73 -1.67 1.41 -6.75
CA LEU A 73 -1.83 2.72 -7.37
C LEU A 73 -1.74 3.85 -6.34
N ALA A 74 -2.39 3.70 -5.18
CA ALA A 74 -2.36 4.70 -4.12
C ALA A 74 -0.92 4.96 -3.64
N THR A 75 -0.07 3.93 -3.53
CA THR A 75 1.33 4.09 -3.13
C THR A 75 2.25 4.70 -4.19
N GLU A 76 1.80 4.84 -5.45
CA GLU A 76 2.54 5.56 -6.49
C GLU A 76 2.14 7.04 -6.59
N TRP A 77 1.00 7.43 -6.02
CA TRP A 77 0.48 8.79 -6.08
C TRP A 77 0.88 9.66 -4.87
N VAL A 78 1.34 9.03 -3.80
CA VAL A 78 1.82 9.67 -2.56
C VAL A 78 3.32 9.89 -2.61
#